data_AF-A0A9E0NI25-F1
#
_entry.id   AF-A0A9E0NI25-F1
#
_cell.length_a   1.000
_cell.length_b   1.000
_cell.length_c   1.000
_cell.angle_alpha   90.00
_cell.angle_beta   90.00
_cell.angle_gamma   90.00
#
_symmetry.space_group_name_H-M   'P 1'
#
loop_
_entity.id
_entity.type
_entity.pdbx_description
1 polymer ?
#
loop_
_entity_poly.entity_id
_entity_poly.type
_entity_poly.pdbx_seq_one_letter_code
_entity_poly.pdbx_strand_id
1 'polypeptide(L)'
;MTDDALEFGARLSLAMKLLNISRGALASEARADKSLVSRWVRGLATPRGPYLATLTEIVAARAPGFSQLSWDLPIEAFRRALDGEAPAPAPPAAPEPRPTQPDADQYLAGTEHSRPQSAREVEREGHAYPGVYAGFRVAFRNTGEIVPDLFIIWRRGSRLFFRVFDPSFSHTGEVFILRHQLFLVGEDDQRVDGLICYILNGVSGQRAFRLDGVVMTVANDRHRTPGAAPIVLQRLMDLADSTEPPAFEALVAISERMKAAHDAGMVQTIAGPEIETAVIPMVGVPRPDGRIDHLVRRPLDRSLTASEVELTPSLAADLERVRVAFLDDAAVRPLGAAMTAHLTKVAP
;
A
#
# COMPACT_ATOMS: atom_id res chain seq x y z
N MET A 1 -8.79 34.51 -26.44
CA MET A 1 -9.11 33.09 -26.70
C MET A 1 -10.36 33.08 -27.53
N THR A 2 -10.36 32.40 -28.67
CA THR A 2 -11.50 32.39 -29.60
C THR A 2 -12.56 31.42 -29.11
N ASP A 3 -13.83 31.82 -29.19
CA ASP A 3 -15.01 31.03 -28.78
C ASP A 3 -14.97 29.61 -29.38
N ASP A 4 -14.49 29.52 -30.64
CA ASP A 4 -14.30 28.29 -31.41
C ASP A 4 -13.50 27.19 -30.69
N ALA A 5 -12.50 27.55 -29.88
CA ALA A 5 -11.68 26.56 -29.18
C ALA A 5 -12.45 25.93 -28.01
N LEU A 6 -13.23 26.74 -27.29
CA LEU A 6 -14.09 26.28 -26.20
C LEU A 6 -15.22 25.41 -26.74
N GLU A 7 -15.85 25.83 -27.84
CA GLU A 7 -16.88 25.03 -28.51
C GLU A 7 -16.34 23.69 -29.01
N PHE A 8 -15.17 23.69 -29.66
CA PHE A 8 -14.54 22.45 -30.10
C PHE A 8 -14.23 21.53 -28.92
N GLY A 9 -13.70 22.08 -27.82
CA GLY A 9 -13.42 21.32 -26.60
C GLY A 9 -14.67 20.67 -26.00
N ALA A 10 -15.79 21.39 -25.99
CA ALA A 10 -17.07 20.87 -25.54
C ALA A 10 -17.58 19.72 -26.43
N ARG A 11 -17.52 19.88 -27.77
CA ARG A 11 -17.88 18.82 -28.74
C ARG A 11 -16.98 17.59 -28.61
N LEU A 12 -15.67 17.78 -28.48
CA LEU A 12 -14.72 16.68 -28.29
C LEU A 12 -14.98 15.95 -26.97
N SER A 13 -15.23 16.68 -25.88
CA SER A 13 -15.58 16.08 -24.59
C SER A 13 -16.87 15.26 -24.67
N LEU A 14 -17.87 15.75 -25.41
CA LEU A 14 -19.13 15.04 -25.65
C LEU A 14 -18.91 13.77 -26.48
N ALA A 15 -18.17 13.85 -27.59
CA ALA A 15 -17.84 12.69 -28.42
C ALA A 15 -17.12 11.60 -27.63
N MET A 16 -16.16 11.98 -26.79
CA MET A 16 -15.45 11.05 -25.92
C MET A 16 -16.36 10.32 -24.94
N LYS A 17 -17.36 11.02 -24.37
CA LYS A 17 -18.33 10.43 -23.45
C LYS A 17 -19.27 9.46 -24.16
N LEU A 18 -19.86 9.88 -25.29
CA LEU A 18 -20.84 9.08 -26.03
C LEU A 18 -20.20 7.83 -26.66
N LEU A 19 -18.97 7.96 -27.16
CA LEU A 19 -18.25 6.87 -27.83
C LEU A 19 -17.35 6.06 -26.88
N ASN A 20 -17.43 6.32 -25.57
CA ASN A 20 -16.64 5.65 -24.53
C ASN A 20 -15.11 5.66 -24.78
N ILE A 21 -14.56 6.82 -25.19
CA ILE A 21 -13.13 7.01 -25.46
C ILE A 21 -12.49 7.76 -24.28
N SER A 22 -11.51 7.14 -23.63
CA SER A 22 -10.74 7.82 -22.57
C SER A 22 -9.73 8.82 -23.13
N ARG A 23 -9.32 9.81 -22.33
CA ARG A 23 -8.26 10.77 -22.73
C ARG A 23 -6.94 10.09 -23.10
N GLY A 24 -6.59 9.00 -22.40
CA GLY A 24 -5.38 8.23 -22.70
C GLY A 24 -5.50 7.44 -24.01
N ALA A 25 -6.66 6.82 -24.24
CA ALA A 25 -6.95 6.11 -25.50
C ALA A 25 -6.92 7.08 -26.69
N LEU A 26 -7.58 8.24 -26.56
CA LEU A 26 -7.57 9.27 -27.60
C LEU A 26 -6.15 9.78 -27.92
N ALA A 27 -5.32 10.02 -26.89
CA ALA A 27 -3.93 10.43 -27.09
C ALA A 27 -3.10 9.36 -27.83
N SER A 28 -3.29 8.09 -27.46
CA SER A 28 -2.62 6.97 -28.11
C SER A 28 -3.07 6.80 -29.56
N GLU A 29 -4.39 6.78 -29.82
CA GLU A 29 -4.97 6.60 -31.15
C GLU A 29 -4.63 7.78 -32.07
N ALA A 30 -4.66 9.02 -31.54
CA ALA A 30 -4.31 10.22 -32.30
C ALA A 30 -2.80 10.46 -32.44
N ARG A 31 -1.95 9.59 -31.84
CA ARG A 31 -0.49 9.76 -31.75
C ARG A 31 -0.09 11.16 -31.30
N ALA A 32 -0.80 11.69 -30.31
CA ALA A 32 -0.62 13.03 -29.78
C ALA A 32 -0.24 12.96 -28.30
N ASP A 33 0.53 13.94 -27.82
CA ASP A 33 0.87 14.01 -26.40
C ASP A 33 -0.38 14.16 -25.53
N LYS A 34 -0.40 13.47 -24.39
CA LYS A 34 -1.52 13.52 -23.43
C LYS A 34 -1.80 14.95 -22.96
N SER A 35 -0.77 15.79 -22.83
CA SER A 35 -0.90 17.20 -22.48
C SER A 35 -1.56 18.02 -23.60
N LEU A 36 -1.28 17.72 -24.87
CA LEU A 36 -1.88 18.36 -26.03
C LEU A 36 -3.37 18.01 -26.16
N VAL A 37 -3.73 16.73 -26.02
CA VAL A 37 -5.13 16.29 -25.98
C VAL A 37 -5.88 16.94 -24.82
N SER A 38 -5.24 17.06 -23.65
CA SER A 38 -5.85 17.75 -22.51
C SER A 38 -6.11 19.23 -22.78
N ARG A 39 -5.32 19.87 -23.65
CA ARG A 39 -5.56 21.27 -24.06
C ARG A 39 -6.73 21.35 -25.04
N TRP A 40 -6.88 20.41 -25.97
CA TRP A 40 -8.04 20.36 -26.88
C TRP A 40 -9.35 20.16 -26.12
N VAL A 41 -9.41 19.18 -25.22
CA VAL A 41 -10.64 18.88 -24.45
C VAL A 41 -11.05 20.06 -23.55
N ARG A 42 -10.07 20.81 -23.03
CA ARG A 42 -10.33 22.02 -22.21
C ARG A 42 -10.61 23.26 -23.06
N GLY A 43 -10.60 23.15 -24.39
CA GLY A 43 -10.75 24.28 -25.31
C GLY A 43 -9.63 25.32 -25.23
N LEU A 44 -8.44 24.91 -24.76
CA LEU A 44 -7.25 25.75 -24.68
C LEU A 44 -6.46 25.80 -26.00
N ALA A 45 -6.81 24.92 -26.95
CA ALA A 45 -6.28 24.89 -28.31
C ALA A 45 -7.27 24.15 -29.22
N THR A 46 -7.35 24.54 -30.50
CA THR A 46 -8.11 23.79 -31.52
C THR A 46 -7.12 22.93 -32.33
N PRO A 47 -7.35 21.62 -32.49
CA PRO A 47 -6.55 20.81 -33.40
C PRO A 47 -6.69 21.32 -34.83
N ARG A 48 -5.61 21.28 -35.60
CA ARG A 48 -5.58 21.71 -37.01
C ARG A 48 -4.86 20.68 -37.87
N GLY A 49 -5.15 20.71 -39.17
CA GLY A 49 -4.48 19.87 -40.18
C GLY A 49 -4.55 18.39 -39.83
N PRO A 50 -3.40 17.69 -39.70
CA PRO A 50 -3.37 16.24 -39.53
C PRO A 50 -4.10 15.78 -38.26
N TYR A 51 -4.04 16.55 -37.16
CA TYR A 51 -4.70 16.17 -35.91
C TYR A 51 -6.23 16.22 -36.00
N LEU A 52 -6.80 17.18 -36.73
CA LEU A 52 -8.25 17.25 -36.92
C LEU A 52 -8.75 16.10 -37.81
N ALA A 53 -7.98 15.74 -38.84
CA ALA A 53 -8.26 14.59 -39.69
C ALA A 53 -8.25 13.29 -38.86
N THR A 54 -7.20 13.05 -38.08
CA THR A 54 -7.10 11.86 -37.23
C THR A 54 -8.20 11.78 -36.18
N LEU A 55 -8.55 12.90 -35.52
CA LEU A 55 -9.68 12.91 -34.58
C LEU A 55 -11.01 12.60 -35.27
N THR A 56 -11.20 13.10 -36.49
CA THR A 56 -12.39 12.81 -37.28
C THR A 56 -12.47 11.32 -37.64
N GLU A 57 -11.36 10.70 -38.05
CA GLU A 57 -11.30 9.27 -38.35
C GLU A 57 -11.61 8.40 -37.12
N ILE A 58 -11.05 8.75 -35.96
CA ILE A 58 -11.29 8.05 -34.69
C ILE A 58 -12.77 8.06 -34.32
N VAL A 59 -13.44 9.21 -34.50
CA VAL A 59 -14.88 9.35 -34.22
C VAL A 59 -15.71 8.64 -35.29
N ALA A 60 -15.38 8.80 -36.57
CA ALA A 60 -16.09 8.18 -37.69
C ALA A 60 -16.03 6.64 -37.67
N ALA A 61 -14.96 6.05 -37.13
CA ALA A 61 -14.84 4.61 -36.90
C ALA A 61 -15.90 4.05 -35.93
N ARG A 62 -16.54 4.92 -35.13
CA ARG A 62 -17.52 4.57 -34.09
C ARG A 62 -18.89 5.19 -34.32
N ALA A 63 -18.96 6.27 -35.09
CA ALA A 63 -20.18 6.96 -35.49
C ALA A 63 -20.25 7.03 -37.04
N PRO A 64 -20.92 6.07 -37.70
CA PRO A 64 -21.06 6.07 -39.15
C PRO A 64 -21.67 7.38 -39.66
N GLY A 65 -21.04 7.98 -40.68
CA GLY A 65 -21.48 9.25 -41.25
C GLY A 65 -20.90 10.50 -40.58
N PHE A 66 -20.15 10.35 -39.48
CA PHE A 66 -19.40 11.45 -38.90
C PHE A 66 -18.26 11.88 -39.86
N SER A 67 -18.12 13.18 -40.07
CA SER A 67 -17.12 13.77 -40.98
C SER A 67 -16.53 15.04 -40.38
N GLN A 68 -15.54 15.64 -41.04
CA GLN A 68 -14.87 16.84 -40.51
C GLN A 68 -15.84 18.02 -40.33
N LEU A 69 -16.86 18.13 -41.19
CA LEU A 69 -17.93 19.15 -41.07
C LEU A 69 -18.83 18.95 -39.86
N SER A 70 -18.83 17.75 -39.27
CA SER A 70 -19.62 17.48 -38.07
C SER A 70 -19.14 18.33 -36.89
N TRP A 71 -17.84 18.68 -36.83
CA TRP A 71 -17.28 19.54 -35.77
C TRP A 71 -17.82 20.97 -35.73
N ASP A 72 -18.43 21.44 -36.83
CA ASP A 72 -18.99 22.78 -36.95
C ASP A 72 -20.50 22.81 -36.63
N LEU A 73 -21.10 21.66 -36.32
CA LEU A 73 -22.52 21.58 -36.00
C LEU A 73 -22.83 22.24 -34.64
N PRO A 74 -24.01 22.86 -34.48
CA PRO A 74 -24.54 23.19 -33.17
C PRO A 74 -24.58 21.95 -32.27
N ILE A 75 -24.35 22.10 -30.97
CA ILE A 75 -24.11 20.98 -30.04
C ILE A 75 -25.21 19.89 -30.07
N GLU A 76 -26.48 20.26 -30.28
CA GLU A 76 -27.59 19.31 -30.40
C GLU A 76 -27.61 18.56 -31.74
N ALA A 77 -27.17 19.18 -32.83
CA ALA A 77 -26.97 18.49 -34.10
C ALA A 77 -25.72 17.60 -34.07
N PHE A 78 -24.66 18.05 -33.39
CA PHE A 78 -23.45 17.27 -33.13
C PHE A 78 -23.77 15.99 -32.35
N ARG A 79 -24.58 16.08 -31.28
CA ARG A 79 -25.03 14.94 -30.49
C ARG A 79 -25.77 13.91 -31.35
N ARG A 80 -26.71 14.35 -32.18
CA ARG A 80 -27.45 13.46 -33.11
C ARG A 80 -26.54 12.79 -34.14
N ALA A 81 -25.49 13.47 -34.60
CA ALA A 81 -24.51 12.88 -35.52
C ALA A 81 -23.67 11.75 -34.89
N LEU A 82 -23.66 11.63 -33.56
CA LEU A 82 -22.96 10.58 -32.81
C LEU A 82 -23.87 9.40 -32.42
N ASP A 83 -25.19 9.59 -32.45
CA ASP A 83 -26.23 8.64 -32.01
C ASP A 83 -27.05 8.13 -33.21
N GLY A 84 -26.50 7.20 -34.00
CA GLY A 84 -27.37 6.30 -34.76
C GLY A 84 -28.30 5.58 -33.78
N GLU A 85 -29.62 5.65 -33.99
CA GLU A 85 -30.71 5.22 -33.08
C GLU A 85 -30.25 4.29 -31.93
N ALA A 86 -30.13 4.86 -30.73
CA ALA A 86 -29.88 4.08 -29.53
C ALA A 86 -31.04 3.09 -29.29
N PRO A 87 -30.79 1.80 -29.01
CA PRO A 87 -31.86 0.87 -28.69
C PRO A 87 -32.53 1.32 -27.38
N ALA A 88 -33.87 1.26 -27.36
CA ALA A 88 -34.64 1.47 -26.15
C ALA A 88 -34.17 0.50 -25.04
N PRO A 89 -33.98 0.97 -23.80
CA PRO A 89 -33.49 0.10 -22.73
C PRO A 89 -34.56 -0.96 -22.43
N ALA A 90 -34.17 -2.23 -22.53
CA ALA A 90 -34.95 -3.33 -21.97
C ALA A 90 -35.14 -3.09 -20.46
N PRO A 91 -36.31 -3.42 -19.89
CA PRO A 91 -36.55 -3.26 -18.46
C PRO A 91 -35.47 -4.01 -17.66
N PRO A 92 -34.79 -3.34 -16.70
CA PRO A 92 -33.67 -3.94 -16.02
C PRO A 92 -34.14 -5.16 -15.23
N ALA A 93 -33.55 -6.33 -15.52
CA ALA A 93 -33.42 -7.36 -14.51
C ALA A 93 -32.78 -6.71 -13.27
N ALA A 94 -33.31 -7.03 -12.09
CA ALA A 94 -32.91 -6.41 -10.83
C ALA A 94 -31.38 -6.28 -10.75
N PRO A 95 -30.84 -5.05 -10.71
CA PRO A 95 -29.40 -4.86 -10.80
C PRO A 95 -28.76 -5.41 -9.52
N GLU A 96 -27.84 -6.36 -9.68
CA GLU A 96 -26.80 -6.53 -8.67
C GLU A 96 -26.07 -5.19 -8.54
N PRO A 97 -25.86 -4.69 -7.30
CA PRO A 97 -25.38 -3.34 -7.09
C PRO A 97 -23.95 -3.19 -7.62
N ARG A 98 -23.82 -2.46 -8.73
CA ARG A 98 -22.53 -1.97 -9.24
C ARG A 98 -22.05 -0.81 -8.35
N PRO A 99 -20.78 -0.78 -7.93
CA PRO A 99 -20.26 0.32 -7.13
C PRO A 99 -20.29 1.61 -7.94
N THR A 100 -20.95 2.63 -7.40
CA THR A 100 -21.00 3.99 -7.94
C THR A 100 -19.59 4.55 -8.06
N GLN A 101 -19.29 5.13 -9.22
CA GLN A 101 -18.05 5.87 -9.43
C GLN A 101 -18.04 7.10 -8.50
N PRO A 102 -17.00 7.32 -7.70
CA PRO A 102 -17.03 8.36 -6.68
C PRO A 102 -17.08 9.78 -7.25
N ASP A 103 -17.77 10.65 -6.53
CA ASP A 103 -17.76 12.09 -6.79
C ASP A 103 -16.33 12.66 -6.66
N ALA A 104 -16.01 13.77 -7.33
CA ALA A 104 -14.66 14.34 -7.26
C ALA A 104 -14.23 14.70 -5.82
N ASP A 105 -15.20 15.00 -4.95
CA ASP A 105 -15.02 15.28 -3.53
C ASP A 105 -14.80 14.01 -2.68
N GLN A 106 -15.19 12.83 -3.18
CA GLN A 106 -14.91 11.53 -2.54
C GLN A 106 -13.44 11.10 -2.69
N TYR A 107 -12.70 11.67 -3.64
CA TYR A 107 -11.25 11.47 -3.73
C TYR A 107 -10.47 12.20 -2.62
N LEU A 108 -11.11 13.11 -1.87
CA LEU A 108 -10.48 13.80 -0.72
C LEU A 108 -10.47 12.94 0.55
N ALA A 109 -11.32 11.91 0.66
CA ALA A 109 -11.26 10.91 1.73
C ALA A 109 -10.42 9.72 1.27
N GLY A 110 -9.12 9.95 1.07
CA GLY A 110 -8.18 8.92 0.58
C GLY A 110 -8.39 7.59 1.29
N THR A 111 -8.72 6.54 0.53
CA THR A 111 -9.06 5.14 0.91
C THR A 111 -10.53 4.71 0.97
N GLU A 112 -11.51 5.49 0.48
CA GLU A 112 -12.94 5.10 0.50
C GLU A 112 -13.25 3.71 -0.10
N HIS A 113 -12.54 3.28 -1.15
CA HIS A 113 -12.72 1.94 -1.73
C HIS A 113 -11.93 0.85 -1.02
N SER A 114 -10.71 1.18 -0.58
CA SER A 114 -9.82 0.24 0.08
C SER A 114 -10.31 -0.12 1.48
N ARG A 115 -10.97 0.81 2.19
CA ARG A 115 -11.43 0.60 3.56
C ARG A 115 -12.55 -0.46 3.67
N PRO A 116 -13.63 -0.43 2.87
CA PRO A 116 -14.63 -1.50 2.87
C PRO A 116 -14.06 -2.86 2.46
N GLN A 117 -13.14 -2.89 1.49
CA GLN A 117 -12.48 -4.14 1.09
C GLN A 117 -11.63 -4.67 2.24
N SER A 118 -10.81 -3.82 2.87
CA SER A 118 -10.00 -4.20 4.01
C SER A 118 -10.85 -4.65 5.20
N ALA A 119 -12.02 -4.05 5.44
CA ALA A 119 -12.89 -4.45 6.52
C ALA A 119 -13.33 -5.91 6.42
N ARG A 120 -13.65 -6.37 5.19
CA ARG A 120 -14.00 -7.77 4.91
C ARG A 120 -12.83 -8.71 5.15
N GLU A 121 -11.61 -8.29 4.81
CA GLU A 121 -10.43 -9.12 5.07
C GLU A 121 -10.08 -9.12 6.57
N VAL A 122 -10.24 -8.00 7.28
CA VAL A 122 -10.06 -7.93 8.74
C VAL A 122 -11.03 -8.84 9.48
N GLU A 123 -12.26 -8.99 8.99
CA GLU A 123 -13.21 -9.97 9.52
C GLU A 123 -12.73 -11.42 9.36
N ARG A 124 -12.05 -11.74 8.25
CA ARG A 124 -11.61 -13.10 7.91
C ARG A 124 -10.28 -13.49 8.54
N GLU A 125 -9.29 -12.61 8.45
CA GLU A 125 -7.90 -12.89 8.82
C GLU A 125 -7.28 -11.82 9.73
N GLY A 126 -8.03 -10.78 10.08
CA GLY A 126 -7.52 -9.67 10.89
C GLY A 126 -7.12 -10.04 12.31
N HIS A 127 -7.56 -11.19 12.84
CA HIS A 127 -7.14 -11.70 14.15
C HIS A 127 -5.70 -12.22 14.18
N ALA A 128 -5.07 -12.48 13.02
CA ALA A 128 -3.71 -12.98 12.96
C ALA A 128 -2.65 -11.95 13.38
N TYR A 129 -2.96 -10.66 13.26
CA TYR A 129 -1.99 -9.57 13.33
C TYR A 129 -1.88 -8.83 14.67
N PRO A 130 -2.91 -8.73 15.53
CA PRO A 130 -2.80 -8.01 16.79
C PRO A 130 -1.71 -8.54 17.73
N GLY A 131 -0.76 -7.69 18.08
CA GLY A 131 0.41 -8.01 18.90
C GLY A 131 1.39 -6.86 19.02
N VAL A 132 2.39 -7.04 19.88
CA VAL A 132 3.57 -6.17 19.96
C VAL A 132 4.74 -6.90 19.31
N TYR A 133 5.51 -6.18 18.51
CA TYR A 133 6.60 -6.69 17.71
C TYR A 133 7.87 -5.85 17.91
N ALA A 134 9.02 -6.50 17.79
CA ALA A 134 10.29 -5.84 17.50
C ALA A 134 10.47 -5.76 15.99
N GLY A 135 10.52 -4.55 15.45
CA GLY A 135 10.90 -4.28 14.06
C GLY A 135 12.40 -4.14 13.92
N PHE A 136 12.97 -4.63 12.82
CA PHE A 136 14.37 -4.49 12.48
C PHE A 136 14.50 -4.01 11.05
N ARG A 137 15.29 -2.96 10.85
CA ARG A 137 15.61 -2.39 9.54
C ARG A 137 16.96 -1.70 9.58
N VAL A 138 17.55 -1.46 8.42
CA VAL A 138 18.70 -0.56 8.32
C VAL A 138 18.28 0.90 8.53
N ALA A 139 19.16 1.70 9.15
CA ALA A 139 18.94 3.14 9.29
C ALA A 139 18.83 3.83 7.91
N PHE A 140 17.87 4.74 7.73
CA PHE A 140 17.70 5.49 6.47
C PHE A 140 18.88 6.42 6.13
N ARG A 141 19.77 6.70 7.10
CA ARG A 141 21.07 7.36 6.86
C ARG A 141 22.07 6.48 6.10
N ASN A 142 21.69 5.23 5.80
CA ASN A 142 22.48 4.26 5.04
C ASN A 142 23.86 3.96 5.66
N THR A 143 23.91 3.85 6.99
CA THR A 143 25.13 3.53 7.75
C THR A 143 25.40 2.03 7.84
N GLY A 144 24.46 1.18 7.41
CA GLY A 144 24.47 -0.26 7.63
C GLY A 144 24.01 -0.69 9.03
N GLU A 145 23.83 0.26 9.95
CA GLU A 145 23.35 0.02 11.31
C GLU A 145 21.90 -0.48 11.30
N ILE A 146 21.63 -1.54 12.06
CA ILE A 146 20.27 -2.05 12.28
C ILE A 146 19.64 -1.29 13.44
N VAL A 147 18.47 -0.70 13.18
CA VAL A 147 17.66 0.02 14.15
C VAL A 147 16.51 -0.86 14.61
N PRO A 148 16.28 -0.99 15.92
CA PRO A 148 15.10 -1.64 16.47
C PRO A 148 13.93 -0.64 16.54
N ASP A 149 12.76 -1.06 16.07
CA ASP A 149 11.50 -0.33 16.21
C ASP A 149 10.56 -1.11 17.16
N LEU A 150 9.86 -0.44 18.07
CA LEU A 150 8.77 -1.06 18.82
C LEU A 150 7.47 -0.89 18.02
N PHE A 151 6.90 -1.99 17.55
CA PHE A 151 5.71 -1.98 16.70
C PHE A 151 4.51 -2.59 17.43
N ILE A 152 3.35 -1.97 17.31
CA ILE A 152 2.11 -2.44 17.92
C ILE A 152 1.05 -2.48 16.83
N ILE A 153 0.35 -3.61 16.70
CA ILE A 153 -0.84 -3.74 15.86
C ILE A 153 -2.00 -4.14 16.77
N TRP A 154 -3.15 -3.47 16.66
CA TRP A 154 -4.36 -3.85 17.39
C TRP A 154 -5.59 -3.71 16.50
N ARG A 155 -6.69 -4.33 16.94
CA ARG A 155 -7.96 -4.36 16.20
C ARG A 155 -9.00 -3.51 16.90
N ARG A 156 -9.77 -2.71 16.16
CA ARG A 156 -10.96 -2.02 16.68
C ARG A 156 -12.11 -2.22 15.70
N GLY A 157 -13.03 -3.12 16.04
CA GLY A 157 -14.12 -3.51 15.14
C GLY A 157 -13.60 -4.18 13.87
N SER A 158 -13.98 -3.66 12.71
CA SER A 158 -13.55 -4.15 11.38
C SER A 158 -12.27 -3.49 10.87
N ARG A 159 -11.49 -2.84 11.74
CA ARG A 159 -10.28 -2.10 11.36
C ARG A 159 -9.09 -2.53 12.20
N LEU A 160 -7.91 -2.44 11.60
CA LEU A 160 -6.63 -2.61 12.27
C LEU A 160 -5.91 -1.27 12.33
N PHE A 161 -5.20 -1.06 13.42
CA PHE A 161 -4.43 0.14 13.70
C PHE A 161 -3.02 -0.26 14.09
N PHE A 162 -2.09 0.66 13.89
CA PHE A 162 -0.74 0.46 14.35
C PHE A 162 -0.17 1.69 15.03
N ARG A 163 0.85 1.43 15.84
CA ARG A 163 1.72 2.44 16.41
C ARG A 163 3.14 1.90 16.36
N VAL A 164 4.07 2.77 16.00
CA VAL A 164 5.49 2.44 16.00
C VAL A 164 6.24 3.50 16.79
N PHE A 165 7.24 3.07 17.53
CA PHE A 165 8.22 3.92 18.18
C PHE A 165 9.59 3.52 17.65
N ASP A 166 10.28 4.45 17.02
CA ASP A 166 11.71 4.36 16.82
C ASP A 166 12.42 5.25 17.85
N PRO A 167 13.76 5.20 17.98
CA PRO A 167 14.48 6.00 18.96
C PRO A 167 14.31 7.53 18.84
N SER A 168 13.72 8.02 17.74
CA SER A 168 13.58 9.44 17.40
C SER A 168 12.14 9.89 17.15
N PHE A 169 11.24 8.99 16.76
CA PHE A 169 9.89 9.32 16.28
C PHE A 169 8.85 8.29 16.75
N SER A 170 7.61 8.73 16.88
CA SER A 170 6.46 7.84 16.98
C SER A 170 5.47 8.14 15.87
N HIS A 171 4.96 7.08 15.24
CA HIS A 171 3.92 7.20 14.23
C HIS A 171 2.74 6.33 14.60
N THR A 172 1.54 6.79 14.25
CA THR A 172 0.32 6.01 14.39
C THR A 172 -0.52 6.08 13.13
N GLY A 173 -1.31 5.05 12.87
CA GLY A 173 -2.07 4.97 11.63
C GLY A 173 -2.96 3.76 11.51
N GLU A 174 -3.46 3.56 10.29
CA GLU A 174 -4.37 2.46 9.93
C GLU A 174 -3.60 1.37 9.17
N VAL A 175 -4.00 0.12 9.40
CA VAL A 175 -3.54 -1.04 8.65
C VAL A 175 -4.67 -1.52 7.75
N PHE A 176 -4.41 -1.59 6.45
CA PHE A 176 -5.30 -2.16 5.46
C PHE A 176 -4.82 -3.55 5.07
N ILE A 177 -5.72 -4.53 5.10
CA ILE A 177 -5.46 -5.85 4.55
C ILE A 177 -6.05 -5.90 3.14
N LEU A 178 -5.19 -5.98 2.13
CA LEU A 178 -5.61 -6.07 0.73
C LEU A 178 -4.74 -7.10 0.02
N ARG A 179 -5.37 -8.06 -0.68
CA ARG A 179 -4.65 -9.11 -1.44
C ARG A 179 -3.60 -9.84 -0.59
N HIS A 180 -3.93 -10.14 0.67
CA HIS A 180 -3.05 -10.84 1.61
C HIS A 180 -1.74 -10.09 1.92
N GLN A 181 -1.78 -8.77 1.84
CA GLN A 181 -0.69 -7.87 2.20
C GLN A 181 -1.23 -6.81 3.16
N LEU A 182 -0.38 -6.37 4.09
CA LEU A 182 -0.72 -5.31 5.02
C LEU A 182 -0.12 -4.01 4.50
N PHE A 183 -0.99 -3.05 4.20
CA PHE A 183 -0.62 -1.69 3.84
C PHE A 183 -0.85 -0.79 5.05
N LEU A 184 0.23 -0.26 5.62
CA LEU A 184 0.17 0.60 6.79
C LEU A 184 0.51 2.01 6.37
N VAL A 185 -0.33 2.97 6.74
CA VAL A 185 -0.07 4.40 6.52
C VAL A 185 -0.28 5.12 7.84
N GLY A 186 0.74 5.83 8.30
CA GLY A 186 0.70 6.57 9.55
C GLY A 186 1.39 7.91 9.47
N GLU A 187 1.08 8.75 10.45
CA GLU A 187 1.60 10.10 10.60
C GLU A 187 2.38 10.20 11.91
N ASP A 188 3.35 11.11 11.97
CA ASP A 188 4.06 11.46 13.20
C ASP A 188 3.06 12.00 14.25
N ASP A 189 2.99 11.36 15.42
CA ASP A 189 2.00 11.68 16.44
C ASP A 189 2.37 12.89 17.33
N GLN A 190 3.60 13.40 17.23
CA GLN A 190 4.10 14.54 18.00
C GLN A 190 4.17 15.83 17.18
N ARG A 191 4.70 15.73 15.95
CA ARG A 191 5.08 16.87 15.11
C ARG A 191 4.17 17.05 13.90
N VAL A 192 3.47 15.99 13.50
CA VAL A 192 2.58 15.98 12.32
C VAL A 192 3.29 16.48 11.05
N ASP A 193 4.59 16.22 10.94
CA ASP A 193 5.44 16.66 9.82
C ASP A 193 6.05 15.48 9.03
N GLY A 194 5.66 14.24 9.36
CA GLY A 194 6.17 13.02 8.75
C GLY A 194 5.08 12.00 8.44
N LEU A 195 5.23 11.34 7.29
CA LEU A 195 4.45 10.16 6.91
C LEU A 195 5.35 8.93 6.91
N ILE A 196 4.76 7.80 7.30
CA ILE A 196 5.40 6.50 7.21
C ILE A 196 4.47 5.50 6.53
N CYS A 197 5.03 4.72 5.61
CA CYS A 197 4.31 3.72 4.86
C CYS A 197 5.01 2.36 5.01
N TYR A 198 4.24 1.32 5.31
CA TYR A 198 4.72 -0.06 5.26
C TYR A 198 3.88 -0.87 4.29
N ILE A 199 4.54 -1.79 3.58
CA ILE A 199 3.88 -2.87 2.85
C ILE A 199 4.51 -4.17 3.37
N LEU A 200 3.74 -4.94 4.12
CA LEU A 200 4.17 -6.19 4.74
C LEU A 200 3.45 -7.38 4.12
N ASN A 201 4.15 -8.50 3.98
CA ASN A 201 3.56 -9.77 3.60
C ASN A 201 2.60 -10.24 4.70
N GLY A 202 1.40 -10.67 4.31
CA GLY A 202 0.44 -11.32 5.22
C GLY A 202 0.80 -12.77 5.50
N VAL A 203 0.10 -13.36 6.47
CA VAL A 203 0.26 -14.78 6.86
C VAL A 203 -1.02 -15.57 6.61
N SER A 204 -0.88 -16.84 6.28
CA SER A 204 -2.02 -17.77 6.09
C SER A 204 -2.51 -18.44 7.38
N GLY A 205 -1.82 -18.25 8.51
CA GLY A 205 -2.19 -18.78 9.82
C GLY A 205 -3.07 -17.84 10.66
N GLN A 206 -3.48 -18.34 11.82
CA GLN A 206 -4.27 -17.65 12.84
C GLN A 206 -3.43 -16.68 13.68
N ARG A 207 -2.10 -16.71 13.55
CA ARG A 207 -1.18 -15.93 14.37
C ARG A 207 0.12 -15.64 13.63
N ALA A 208 0.39 -14.37 13.33
CA ALA A 208 1.66 -13.94 12.76
C ALA A 208 2.76 -13.90 13.84
N PHE A 209 3.77 -14.75 13.72
CA PHE A 209 4.99 -14.70 14.55
C PHE A 209 6.04 -13.78 13.96
N ARG A 210 6.14 -13.74 12.63
CA ARG A 210 7.07 -12.87 11.91
C ARG A 210 6.36 -12.30 10.69
N LEU A 211 6.54 -11.01 10.44
CA LEU A 211 6.09 -10.31 9.24
C LEU A 211 7.31 -9.66 8.60
N ASP A 212 7.33 -9.56 7.28
CA ASP A 212 8.40 -8.82 6.60
C ASP A 212 7.89 -8.05 5.41
N GLY A 213 8.66 -7.05 4.98
CA GLY A 213 8.20 -6.14 3.95
C GLY A 213 9.13 -4.97 3.70
N VAL A 214 8.55 -3.87 3.23
CA VAL A 214 9.26 -2.63 2.95
C VAL A 214 8.63 -1.51 3.74
N VAL A 215 9.48 -0.70 4.38
CA VAL A 215 9.12 0.58 5.00
C VAL A 215 9.65 1.73 4.15
N MET A 216 8.88 2.81 4.07
CA MET A 216 9.27 4.04 3.38
C MET A 216 8.95 5.25 4.26
N THR A 217 9.92 6.14 4.39
CA THR A 217 9.78 7.45 5.05
C THR A 217 10.99 8.32 4.68
N VAL A 218 11.26 9.38 5.42
CA VAL A 218 12.40 10.28 5.23
C VAL A 218 13.48 10.04 6.28
N ALA A 219 14.74 10.16 5.88
CA ALA A 219 15.86 10.13 6.80
C ALA A 219 15.85 11.37 7.73
N ASN A 220 16.36 11.19 8.96
CA ASN A 220 16.59 12.30 9.88
C ASN A 220 17.90 13.06 9.56
N ASP A 221 18.07 13.45 8.30
CA ASP A 221 19.15 14.32 7.84
C ASP A 221 18.62 15.72 7.52
N ARG A 222 19.53 16.64 7.19
CA ARG A 222 19.19 18.04 6.88
C ARG A 222 18.20 18.19 5.73
N HIS A 223 18.14 17.22 4.82
CA HIS A 223 17.37 17.30 3.57
C HIS A 223 16.11 16.44 3.59
N ARG A 224 15.86 15.70 4.68
CA ARG A 224 14.76 14.74 4.77
C ARG A 224 14.79 13.76 3.59
N THR A 225 15.96 13.21 3.31
CA THR A 225 16.18 12.34 2.14
C THR A 225 15.16 11.20 2.14
N PRO A 226 14.31 11.05 1.10
CA PRO A 226 13.37 9.94 1.01
C PRO A 226 14.11 8.61 0.93
N GLY A 227 13.62 7.60 1.66
CA GLY A 227 14.24 6.30 1.74
C GLY A 227 13.23 5.16 1.81
N ALA A 228 13.68 3.99 1.38
CA ALA A 228 12.97 2.73 1.52
C ALA A 228 13.93 1.66 2.02
N ALA A 229 13.48 0.82 2.95
CA ALA A 229 14.29 -0.26 3.51
C ALA A 229 13.45 -1.52 3.69
N PRO A 230 14.04 -2.72 3.50
CA PRO A 230 13.49 -3.94 4.06
C PRO A 230 13.27 -3.82 5.57
N ILE A 231 12.18 -4.43 6.06
CA ILE A 231 11.90 -4.54 7.49
C ILE A 231 11.42 -5.95 7.83
N VAL A 232 11.79 -6.42 9.01
CA VAL A 232 11.25 -7.64 9.62
C VAL A 232 10.65 -7.27 10.96
N LEU A 233 9.39 -7.64 11.20
CA LEU A 233 8.72 -7.54 12.49
C LEU A 233 8.67 -8.92 13.13
N GLN A 234 9.13 -9.03 14.37
CA GLN A 234 9.12 -10.26 15.14
C GLN A 234 8.26 -10.10 16.39
N ARG A 235 7.26 -10.97 16.56
CA ARG A 235 6.28 -10.85 17.65
C ARG A 235 6.95 -11.07 19.02
N LEU A 236 6.74 -10.13 19.93
CA LEU A 236 7.19 -10.16 21.33
C LEU A 236 6.09 -10.68 22.25
N MET A 237 4.88 -10.16 22.08
CA MET A 237 3.72 -10.49 22.92
C MET A 237 2.42 -10.43 22.13
N ASP A 238 1.47 -11.27 22.52
CA ASP A 238 0.10 -11.26 22.00
C ASP A 238 -0.69 -10.11 22.63
N LEU A 239 -1.56 -9.47 21.83
CA LEU A 239 -2.50 -8.47 22.35
C LEU A 239 -3.90 -9.02 22.68
N ALA A 240 -4.10 -10.33 22.55
CA ALA A 240 -5.41 -10.98 22.68
C ALA A 240 -6.50 -10.23 21.88
N ASP A 241 -7.77 -10.38 22.26
CA ASP A 241 -8.88 -9.62 21.67
C ASP A 241 -8.96 -8.17 22.20
N SER A 242 -7.84 -7.60 22.69
CA SER A 242 -7.80 -6.22 23.15
C SER A 242 -8.11 -5.26 22.00
N THR A 243 -9.02 -4.33 22.25
CA THR A 243 -9.34 -3.27 21.30
C THR A 243 -8.42 -2.05 21.40
N GLU A 244 -7.46 -2.11 22.31
CA GLU A 244 -6.55 -1.02 22.65
C GLU A 244 -5.09 -1.53 22.72
N PRO A 245 -4.11 -0.67 22.42
CA PRO A 245 -2.70 -1.01 22.62
C PRO A 245 -2.38 -1.20 24.12
N PRO A 246 -1.23 -1.80 24.46
CA PRO A 246 -0.79 -1.90 25.85
C PRO A 246 -0.69 -0.51 26.51
N ALA A 247 -0.74 -0.50 27.85
CA ALA A 247 -0.51 0.71 28.63
C ALA A 247 0.81 1.38 28.24
N PHE A 248 0.81 2.71 28.19
CA PHE A 248 1.94 3.49 27.70
C PHE A 248 3.23 3.21 28.48
N GLU A 249 3.13 3.02 29.79
CA GLU A 249 4.25 2.71 30.68
C GLU A 249 4.95 1.40 30.30
N ALA A 250 4.18 0.38 29.88
CA ALA A 250 4.73 -0.89 29.43
C ALA A 250 5.47 -0.71 28.09
N LEU A 251 4.94 0.12 27.19
CA LEU A 251 5.59 0.42 25.90
C LEU A 251 6.88 1.21 26.10
N VAL A 252 6.90 2.17 27.04
CA VAL A 252 8.10 2.93 27.41
C VAL A 252 9.18 1.99 27.92
N ALA A 253 8.87 1.07 28.83
CA ALA A 253 9.85 0.13 29.37
C ALA A 253 10.49 -0.76 28.27
N ILE A 254 9.70 -1.23 27.31
CA ILE A 254 10.22 -2.01 26.17
C ILE A 254 11.08 -1.12 25.26
N SER A 255 10.63 0.10 24.97
CA SER A 255 11.35 1.06 24.13
C SER A 255 12.70 1.45 24.74
N GLU A 256 12.78 1.67 26.06
CA GLU A 256 14.02 1.95 26.78
C GLU A 256 15.03 0.81 26.67
N ARG A 257 14.57 -0.46 26.72
CA ARG A 257 15.43 -1.62 26.50
C ARG A 257 15.95 -1.71 25.08
N MET A 258 15.08 -1.49 24.10
CA MET A 258 15.48 -1.44 22.69
C MET A 258 16.53 -0.34 22.45
N LYS A 259 16.31 0.83 23.05
CA LYS A 259 17.27 1.94 23.01
C LYS A 259 18.60 1.58 23.67
N ALA A 260 18.58 0.96 24.86
CA ALA A 260 19.79 0.52 25.54
C ALA A 260 20.58 -0.51 24.71
N ALA A 261 19.88 -1.46 24.08
CA ALA A 261 20.50 -2.43 23.18
C ALA A 261 21.10 -1.78 21.93
N HIS A 262 20.43 -0.78 21.36
CA HIS A 262 20.94 0.02 20.25
C HIS A 262 22.20 0.80 20.65
N ASP A 263 22.14 1.53 21.75
CA ASP A 263 23.26 2.34 22.25
C ASP A 263 24.47 1.46 22.65
N ALA A 264 24.24 0.18 23.00
CA ALA A 264 25.27 -0.82 23.26
C ALA A 264 25.77 -1.59 22.01
N GLY A 265 25.21 -1.34 20.82
CA GLY A 265 25.58 -2.04 19.59
C GLY A 265 25.13 -3.52 19.53
N MET A 266 24.14 -3.91 20.34
CA MET A 266 23.71 -5.31 20.50
C MET A 266 22.57 -5.73 19.56
N VAL A 267 21.99 -4.79 18.81
CA VAL A 267 20.76 -5.03 18.01
C VAL A 267 20.96 -6.12 16.96
N GLN A 268 22.10 -6.12 16.27
CA GLN A 268 22.43 -7.14 15.27
C GLN A 268 22.53 -8.54 15.90
N THR A 269 23.17 -8.66 17.06
CA THR A 269 23.25 -9.92 17.82
C THR A 269 21.88 -10.40 18.28
N ILE A 270 21.02 -9.47 18.73
CA ILE A 270 19.66 -9.79 19.19
C ILE A 270 18.81 -10.27 18.01
N ALA A 271 18.80 -9.52 16.90
CA ALA A 271 18.08 -9.86 15.68
C ALA A 271 18.51 -11.24 15.15
N GLY A 272 19.81 -11.49 15.14
CA GLY A 272 20.40 -12.72 14.63
C GLY A 272 20.61 -12.71 13.12
N PRO A 273 21.34 -13.71 12.60
CA PRO A 273 21.90 -13.68 11.24
C PRO A 273 20.83 -13.73 10.13
N GLU A 274 19.71 -14.40 10.38
CA GLU A 274 18.62 -14.50 9.39
C GLU A 274 17.96 -13.13 9.16
N ILE A 275 17.63 -12.42 10.25
CA ILE A 275 17.06 -11.07 10.17
C ILE A 275 18.07 -10.10 9.61
N GLU A 276 19.33 -10.14 10.06
CA GLU A 276 20.41 -9.30 9.54
C GLU A 276 20.49 -9.41 8.01
N THR A 277 20.58 -10.63 7.50
CA THR A 277 20.64 -10.89 6.06
C THR A 277 19.40 -10.37 5.33
N ALA A 278 18.22 -10.51 5.95
CA ALA A 278 16.96 -10.10 5.34
C ALA A 278 16.76 -8.58 5.29
N VAL A 279 17.32 -7.82 6.23
CA VAL A 279 17.12 -6.38 6.32
C VAL A 279 18.14 -5.56 5.52
N ILE A 280 19.24 -6.18 5.09
CA ILE A 280 20.24 -5.53 4.24
C ILE A 280 19.68 -5.36 2.81
N PRO A 281 19.58 -4.12 2.29
CA PRO A 281 19.07 -3.89 0.95
C PRO A 281 20.07 -4.35 -0.10
N MET A 282 19.65 -5.28 -0.96
CA MET A 282 20.48 -5.86 -2.04
C MET A 282 20.21 -5.21 -3.41
N VAL A 283 19.92 -3.91 -3.44
CA VAL A 283 19.62 -3.20 -4.70
C VAL A 283 20.91 -3.02 -5.50
N GLY A 284 20.88 -3.44 -6.77
CA GLY A 284 22.05 -3.39 -7.64
C GLY A 284 23.08 -4.49 -7.39
N VAL A 285 22.82 -5.42 -6.45
CA VAL A 285 23.72 -6.53 -6.13
C VAL A 285 23.29 -7.80 -6.87
N PRO A 286 24.21 -8.54 -7.52
CA PRO A 286 23.90 -9.84 -8.10
C PRO A 286 23.42 -10.84 -7.05
N ARG A 287 22.31 -11.50 -7.34
CA ARG A 287 21.75 -12.61 -6.57
C ARG A 287 22.50 -13.92 -6.87
N PRO A 288 22.31 -14.98 -6.08
CA PRO A 288 22.92 -16.30 -6.34
C PRO A 288 22.57 -16.87 -7.73
N ASP A 289 21.42 -16.51 -8.29
CA ASP A 289 21.00 -16.90 -9.63
C ASP A 289 21.54 -15.99 -10.76
N GLY A 290 22.45 -15.08 -10.43
CA GLY A 290 23.09 -14.14 -11.36
C GLY A 290 22.23 -12.93 -11.76
N ARG A 291 20.95 -12.87 -11.35
CA ARG A 291 20.09 -11.71 -11.63
C ARG A 291 20.33 -10.59 -10.62
N ILE A 292 20.02 -9.35 -11.00
CA ILE A 292 20.17 -8.18 -10.13
C ILE A 292 18.79 -7.67 -9.73
N ASP A 293 18.61 -7.36 -8.44
CA ASP A 293 17.43 -6.61 -8.01
C ASP A 293 17.62 -5.13 -8.32
N HIS A 294 16.82 -4.60 -9.24
CA HIS A 294 16.81 -3.16 -9.55
C HIS A 294 15.88 -2.35 -8.63
N LEU A 295 15.13 -3.03 -7.75
CA LEU A 295 14.15 -2.45 -6.84
C LEU A 295 14.31 -3.06 -5.45
N VAL A 296 14.01 -2.28 -4.40
CA VAL A 296 13.82 -2.84 -3.06
C VAL A 296 12.53 -3.68 -3.11
N ARG A 297 12.64 -4.99 -2.85
CA ARG A 297 11.50 -5.91 -2.82
C ARG A 297 11.69 -7.02 -1.80
N ARG A 298 10.60 -7.51 -1.22
CA ARG A 298 10.55 -8.68 -0.33
C ARG A 298 9.67 -9.78 -0.93
N PRO A 299 10.19 -10.52 -1.93
CA PRO A 299 9.44 -11.60 -2.53
C PRO A 299 9.34 -12.82 -1.60
N LEU A 300 8.32 -13.65 -1.81
CA LEU A 300 8.02 -14.80 -0.94
C LEU A 300 9.19 -15.79 -0.81
N ASP A 301 9.98 -16.01 -1.86
CA ASP A 301 11.15 -16.91 -1.86
C ASP A 301 12.29 -16.44 -0.94
N ARG A 302 12.28 -15.18 -0.52
CA ARG A 302 13.20 -14.61 0.47
C ARG A 302 12.49 -14.11 1.72
N SER A 303 11.19 -14.33 1.82
CA SER A 303 10.38 -13.80 2.90
C SER A 303 10.67 -14.57 4.19
N LEU A 304 10.73 -13.84 5.30
CA LEU A 304 10.76 -14.43 6.63
C LEU A 304 9.38 -14.47 7.28
N THR A 305 8.33 -14.11 6.54
CA THR A 305 6.97 -14.11 7.08
C THR A 305 6.56 -15.52 7.50
N ALA A 306 6.09 -15.64 8.73
CA ALA A 306 5.79 -16.93 9.34
C ALA A 306 4.65 -16.79 10.35
N SER A 307 3.78 -17.79 10.36
CA SER A 307 2.71 -17.97 11.33
C SER A 307 2.94 -19.20 12.19
N GLU A 308 1.93 -19.58 12.96
CA GLU A 308 2.01 -20.74 13.81
C GLU A 308 2.16 -22.06 13.06
N VAL A 309 1.70 -22.13 11.81
CA VAL A 309 1.83 -23.36 11.00
C VAL A 309 3.26 -23.54 10.47
N GLU A 310 4.06 -22.46 10.39
CA GLU A 310 5.47 -22.49 9.98
C GLU A 310 6.44 -22.43 11.18
N LEU A 311 5.96 -22.63 12.41
CA LEU A 311 6.79 -22.55 13.61
C LEU A 311 7.79 -23.72 13.71
N THR A 312 9.03 -23.47 13.27
CA THR A 312 10.15 -24.39 13.45
C THR A 312 10.84 -24.19 14.80
N PRO A 313 11.62 -25.17 15.30
CA PRO A 313 12.43 -25.00 16.52
C PRO A 313 13.43 -23.83 16.43
N SER A 314 14.00 -23.58 15.24
CA SER A 314 14.92 -22.46 15.02
C SER A 314 14.18 -21.13 15.13
N LEU A 315 13.01 -21.01 14.49
CA LEU A 315 12.17 -19.81 14.60
C LEU A 315 11.72 -19.59 16.04
N ALA A 316 11.33 -20.65 16.75
CA ALA A 316 10.97 -20.56 18.17
C ALA A 316 12.12 -20.03 19.04
N ALA A 317 13.35 -20.50 18.80
CA ALA A 317 14.54 -20.01 19.52
C ALA A 317 14.85 -18.54 19.19
N ASP A 318 14.67 -18.13 17.93
CA ASP A 318 14.81 -16.74 17.51
C ASP A 318 13.78 -15.82 18.17
N LEU A 319 12.50 -16.26 18.19
CA LEU A 319 11.41 -15.57 18.88
C LEU A 319 11.77 -15.34 20.34
N GLU A 320 12.21 -16.41 21.02
CA GLU A 320 12.55 -16.34 22.43
C GLU A 320 13.76 -15.45 22.72
N ARG A 321 14.82 -15.52 21.90
CA ARG A 321 16.01 -14.67 22.04
C ARG A 321 15.64 -13.19 22.01
N VAL A 322 14.86 -12.77 21.01
CA VAL A 322 14.45 -11.36 20.87
C VAL A 322 13.49 -10.97 22.00
N ARG A 323 12.61 -11.87 22.40
CA ARG A 323 11.64 -11.65 23.47
C ARG A 323 12.32 -11.42 24.81
N VAL A 324 13.27 -12.28 25.20
CA VAL A 324 14.05 -12.14 26.45
C VAL A 324 14.92 -10.87 26.42
N ALA A 325 15.41 -10.46 25.25
CA ALA A 325 16.19 -9.24 25.13
C ALA A 325 15.38 -7.95 25.40
N PHE A 326 14.07 -7.94 25.07
CA PHE A 326 13.26 -6.73 25.11
C PHE A 326 12.11 -6.74 26.13
N LEU A 327 11.71 -7.89 26.65
CA LEU A 327 10.67 -8.00 27.68
C LEU A 327 11.29 -8.33 29.05
N ASP A 328 10.60 -7.95 30.12
CA ASP A 328 10.87 -8.43 31.48
C ASP A 328 10.18 -9.77 31.76
N ASP A 329 10.80 -10.60 32.60
CA ASP A 329 10.23 -11.88 33.07
C ASP A 329 8.82 -11.73 33.66
N ALA A 330 8.50 -10.58 34.26
CA ALA A 330 7.18 -10.30 34.85
C ALA A 330 6.10 -9.92 33.81
N ALA A 331 6.49 -9.46 32.62
CA ALA A 331 5.58 -9.10 31.51
C ALA A 331 5.33 -10.28 30.55
N VAL A 332 6.07 -11.36 30.72
CA VAL A 332 6.04 -12.56 29.88
C VAL A 332 4.83 -13.42 30.23
N ARG A 333 3.71 -13.22 29.53
CA ARG A 333 2.88 -14.40 29.20
C ARG A 333 3.67 -15.21 28.18
N PRO A 334 3.97 -16.50 28.43
CA PRO A 334 4.62 -17.31 27.42
C PRO A 334 3.75 -17.33 26.16
N LEU A 335 4.37 -17.16 24.98
CA LEU A 335 3.78 -17.65 23.71
C LEU A 335 3.50 -19.18 23.80
N GLY A 336 4.05 -19.82 24.85
CA GLY A 336 4.18 -21.23 25.17
C GLY A 336 2.93 -22.06 25.45
N ALA A 337 1.77 -21.50 25.82
CA ALA A 337 0.58 -22.37 25.93
C ALA A 337 0.20 -23.00 24.57
N ALA A 338 0.51 -22.30 23.47
CA ALA A 338 0.37 -22.81 22.10
C ALA A 338 1.66 -23.47 21.57
N MET A 339 2.86 -22.94 21.88
CA MET A 339 4.11 -23.50 21.35
C MET A 339 4.43 -24.90 21.91
N THR A 340 4.16 -25.16 23.20
CA THR A 340 4.43 -26.48 23.80
C THR A 340 3.47 -27.55 23.29
N ALA A 341 2.22 -27.19 23.02
CA ALA A 341 1.20 -28.09 22.47
C ALA A 341 1.43 -28.43 20.98
N HIS A 342 2.06 -27.52 20.22
CA HIS A 342 2.35 -27.78 18.81
C HIS A 342 3.61 -28.66 18.65
N LEU A 343 4.65 -28.41 19.45
CA LEU A 343 5.88 -29.22 19.43
C LEU A 343 5.67 -30.66 19.94
N THR A 344 4.70 -30.90 20.84
CA THR A 344 4.34 -32.26 21.30
C THR A 344 3.48 -33.05 20.31
N LYS A 345 2.81 -32.40 19.34
CA LYS A 345 1.99 -33.07 18.32
C LYS A 345 2.75 -33.47 17.05
N VAL A 346 3.98 -33.00 16.87
CA VAL A 346 4.80 -33.22 15.66
C VAL A 346 5.97 -34.19 15.92
N ALA A 347 6.10 -34.73 17.13
CA ALA A 347 7.00 -35.85 17.41
C ALA A 347 6.31 -37.18 17.02
N PRO A 348 6.95 -38.04 16.20
CA PRO A 348 6.38 -39.33 15.76
C PRO A 348 6.24 -40.35 16.89
#